data_AF-A0A9D5PJ08-F1
#
_entry.id   AF-A0A9D5PJ08-F1
#
_cell.length_a   1.000
_cell.length_b   1.000
_cell.length_c   1.000
_cell.angle_alpha   90.00
_cell.angle_beta   90.00
_cell.angle_gamma   90.00
#
_symmetry.space_group_name_H-M   'P 1'
#
loop_
_entity.id
_entity.type
_entity.pdbx_description
1 polymer ?
#
loop_
_entity_poly.entity_id
_entity_poly.type
_entity_poly.pdbx_seq_one_letter_code
_entity_poly.pdbx_strand_id
1 'polypeptide(L)'
;MRLWDKLAYHYNKKKIPAENAGKYLYYYPCAAENANARIDGHGFIVIEVTEKEWEALIELDRIDYNNEHKYVRHTMPIPNADEDQLTVKQQEQLHSGETDISTATAETFDKRQCFSKLSDNEKRIIALLDEGSTQKEVAKELGVTQGYVSMVKKQAKFNLDYSEYRSAVKSNDGEYIWKCWDQFSRKLAMPLFLDVELEYVISRLHPDDIAHFMHWYYSFGEFIRYSLTYYIYNEDKIKDEITEYLYKASDRELTWFMKNYSNQPALVQIVYIRLIDEFERRRQSGLKSSSKAIDGLLTAVEKLAEKVNMPSEQFYAERIYPIVATIRNKRKRQFYLFYTGKKLTK
;
A
#
# COMPACT_ATOMS: atom_id res chain seq x y z
N MET A 1 -17.41 18.58 16.27
CA MET A 1 -16.76 17.81 15.19
C MET A 1 -17.21 18.44 13.88
N ARG A 2 -16.29 18.89 13.04
CA ARG A 2 -16.59 19.62 11.78
C ARG A 2 -17.14 18.58 10.77
N LEU A 3 -18.43 18.64 10.46
CA LEU A 3 -19.07 17.76 9.45
C LEU A 3 -18.65 18.28 8.08
N TRP A 4 -17.88 17.51 7.33
CA TRP A 4 -17.43 17.92 6.01
C TRP A 4 -18.58 17.84 4.99
N ASP A 5 -18.68 18.84 4.11
CA ASP A 5 -19.71 18.94 3.09
C ASP A 5 -19.08 19.35 1.75
N LYS A 6 -19.25 18.52 0.72
CA LYS A 6 -18.71 18.76 -0.64
C LYS A 6 -19.18 20.09 -1.23
N LEU A 7 -20.42 20.48 -0.94
CA LEU A 7 -21.00 21.72 -1.43
C LEU A 7 -20.27 22.92 -0.82
N ALA A 8 -20.06 22.93 0.51
CA ALA A 8 -19.29 23.98 1.19
C ALA A 8 -17.87 24.14 0.60
N TYR A 9 -17.16 23.02 0.39
CA TYR A 9 -15.83 23.04 -0.22
C TYR A 9 -15.81 23.71 -1.60
N HIS A 10 -16.79 23.40 -2.45
CA HIS A 10 -16.91 23.97 -3.78
C HIS A 10 -17.25 25.47 -3.76
N TYR A 11 -18.09 25.92 -2.83
CA TYR A 11 -18.40 27.34 -2.67
C TYR A 11 -17.21 28.12 -2.10
N ASN A 12 -16.54 27.58 -1.07
CA ASN A 12 -15.36 28.22 -0.47
C ASN A 12 -14.26 28.42 -1.51
N LYS A 13 -14.02 27.44 -2.40
CA LYS A 13 -12.99 27.51 -3.46
C LYS A 13 -13.24 28.62 -4.49
N LYS A 14 -14.49 29.08 -4.66
CA LYS A 14 -14.83 30.15 -5.61
C LYS A 14 -14.40 31.55 -5.13
N LYS A 15 -13.91 31.68 -3.88
CA LYS A 15 -13.42 32.93 -3.27
C LYS A 15 -14.40 34.10 -3.50
N ILE A 16 -15.64 33.91 -3.06
CA ILE A 16 -16.73 34.86 -3.29
C ILE A 16 -16.49 36.12 -2.43
N PRO A 17 -16.49 37.33 -3.01
CA PRO A 17 -16.30 38.57 -2.25
C PRO A 17 -17.49 38.83 -1.33
N ALA A 18 -17.20 39.33 -0.12
CA ALA A 18 -18.21 39.80 0.82
C ALA A 18 -18.60 41.27 0.53
N GLU A 19 -19.64 41.77 1.20
CA GLU A 19 -20.06 43.17 1.06
C GLU A 19 -18.99 44.14 1.56
N ASN A 20 -18.26 43.74 2.61
CA ASN A 20 -17.13 44.52 3.13
C ASN A 20 -15.89 44.39 2.26
N ALA A 21 -15.35 45.54 1.85
CA ALA A 21 -14.19 45.62 0.96
C ALA A 21 -12.98 44.85 1.53
N GLY A 22 -12.41 43.97 0.70
CA GLY A 22 -11.23 43.16 1.06
C GLY A 22 -11.54 41.90 1.88
N LYS A 23 -12.82 41.54 2.07
CA LYS A 23 -13.25 40.30 2.73
C LYS A 23 -13.94 39.35 1.76
N TYR A 24 -13.97 38.08 2.15
CA TYR A 24 -14.54 36.98 1.38
C TYR A 24 -15.53 36.21 2.23
N LEU A 25 -16.55 35.62 1.59
CA LEU A 25 -17.49 34.74 2.27
C LEU A 25 -16.88 33.34 2.43
N TYR A 26 -17.04 32.79 3.62
CA TYR A 26 -16.68 31.41 3.93
C TYR A 26 -17.88 30.68 4.53
N TYR A 27 -18.19 29.51 3.97
CA TYR A 27 -19.37 28.71 4.23
C TYR A 27 -18.99 27.54 5.12
N TYR A 28 -19.55 27.51 6.33
CA TYR A 28 -19.34 26.44 7.29
C TYR A 28 -20.58 25.53 7.38
N PRO A 29 -20.48 24.24 7.05
CA PRO A 29 -21.61 23.32 7.13
C PRO A 29 -22.08 23.11 8.59
N CYS A 30 -23.39 23.13 8.80
CA CYS A 30 -23.99 22.98 10.12
C CYS A 30 -25.40 22.35 10.04
N ALA A 31 -25.92 21.91 11.18
CA ALA A 31 -27.32 21.48 11.26
C ALA A 31 -28.27 22.63 10.90
N ALA A 32 -29.36 22.32 10.20
CA ALA A 32 -30.27 23.32 9.62
C ALA A 32 -30.93 24.28 10.63
N GLU A 33 -30.98 23.89 11.91
CA GLU A 33 -31.46 24.68 13.04
C GLU A 33 -30.47 25.76 13.51
N ASN A 34 -29.17 25.61 13.17
CA ASN A 34 -28.09 26.52 13.55
C ASN A 34 -27.57 27.36 12.37
N ALA A 35 -28.19 27.23 11.19
CA ALA A 35 -27.75 27.83 9.94
C ALA A 35 -28.24 29.27 9.78
N ASN A 36 -27.35 30.17 9.36
CA ASN A 36 -27.72 31.54 8.96
C ASN A 36 -27.95 31.67 7.44
N ALA A 37 -27.59 30.65 6.65
CA ALA A 37 -27.89 30.54 5.24
C ALA A 37 -28.30 29.11 4.86
N ARG A 38 -29.17 28.97 3.87
CA ARG A 38 -29.54 27.68 3.30
C ARG A 38 -29.32 27.67 1.79
N ILE A 39 -28.59 26.68 1.30
CA ILE A 39 -28.29 26.52 -0.13
C ILE A 39 -28.57 25.05 -0.48
N ASP A 40 -29.42 24.81 -1.48
CA ASP A 40 -29.80 23.48 -1.98
C ASP A 40 -30.29 22.51 -0.89
N GLY A 41 -30.94 23.03 0.16
CA GLY A 41 -31.43 22.23 1.29
C GLY A 41 -30.40 21.98 2.41
N HIS A 42 -29.16 22.43 2.25
CA HIS A 42 -28.10 22.34 3.25
C HIS A 42 -28.00 23.62 4.09
N GLY A 43 -27.77 23.46 5.39
CA GLY A 43 -27.61 24.58 6.33
C GLY A 43 -26.14 25.00 6.49
N PHE A 44 -25.88 26.29 6.34
CA PHE A 44 -24.55 26.87 6.51
C PHE A 44 -24.54 28.02 7.52
N ILE A 45 -23.43 28.16 8.23
CA ILE A 45 -23.02 29.41 8.88
C ILE A 45 -22.04 30.10 7.93
N VAL A 46 -22.48 31.19 7.33
CA VAL A 46 -21.68 32.03 6.42
C VAL A 46 -21.09 33.18 7.22
N ILE A 47 -19.78 33.33 7.11
CA ILE A 47 -19.01 34.38 7.78
C ILE A 47 -18.15 35.12 6.78
N GLU A 48 -17.81 36.37 7.12
CA GLU A 48 -16.83 37.14 6.37
C GLU A 48 -15.43 36.92 6.95
N VAL A 49 -14.48 36.60 6.09
CA VAL A 49 -13.09 36.35 6.46
C VAL A 49 -12.16 37.25 5.65
N THR A 50 -11.02 37.61 6.23
CA THR A 50 -9.94 38.29 5.49
C THR A 50 -9.27 37.34 4.51
N GLU A 51 -8.48 37.88 3.58
CA GLU A 51 -7.74 37.07 2.60
C GLU A 51 -6.85 36.00 3.24
N LYS A 52 -6.09 36.38 4.27
CA LYS A 52 -5.20 35.44 4.98
C LYS A 52 -5.96 34.34 5.71
N GLU A 53 -7.11 34.67 6.29
CA GLU A 53 -7.97 33.69 6.96
C GLU A 53 -8.61 32.73 5.96
N TRP A 54 -9.05 33.25 4.80
CA TRP A 54 -9.59 32.43 3.72
C TRP A 54 -8.56 31.43 3.20
N GLU A 55 -7.31 31.86 2.97
CA GLU A 55 -6.22 30.99 2.50
C GLU A 55 -5.92 29.87 3.52
N ALA A 56 -5.85 30.21 4.81
CA ALA A 56 -5.63 29.23 5.86
C ALA A 56 -6.78 28.22 5.97
N LEU A 57 -8.02 28.69 5.87
CA LEU A 57 -9.22 27.84 5.95
C LEU A 57 -9.38 26.93 4.72
N ILE A 58 -9.01 27.38 3.53
CA ILE A 58 -9.01 26.55 2.32
C ILE A 58 -7.94 25.47 2.38
N GLU A 59 -6.76 25.77 2.91
CA GLU A 59 -5.72 24.74 3.04
C GLU A 59 -6.13 23.71 4.11
N LEU A 60 -6.79 24.13 5.19
CA LEU A 60 -7.42 23.21 6.15
C LEU A 60 -8.50 22.35 5.49
N ASP A 61 -9.42 22.96 4.72
CA ASP A 61 -10.46 22.23 4.00
C ASP A 61 -9.88 21.26 2.96
N ARG A 62 -8.75 21.61 2.34
CA ARG A 62 -8.02 20.73 1.42
C ARG A 62 -7.37 19.56 2.15
N ILE A 63 -6.78 19.80 3.31
CA ILE A 63 -6.20 18.74 4.15
C ILE A 63 -7.31 17.79 4.62
N ASP A 64 -8.43 18.33 5.11
CA ASP A 64 -9.59 17.56 5.56
C ASP A 64 -10.25 16.81 4.38
N TYR A 65 -10.48 17.46 3.25
CA TYR A 65 -10.98 16.83 2.01
C TYR A 65 -10.09 15.67 1.58
N ASN A 66 -8.77 15.85 1.60
CA ASN A 66 -7.82 14.81 1.20
C ASN A 66 -7.76 13.69 2.23
N ASN A 67 -7.82 14.00 3.52
CA ASN A 67 -7.85 13.02 4.60
C ASN A 67 -9.14 12.22 4.60
N GLU A 68 -10.28 12.83 4.27
CA GLU A 68 -11.56 12.16 4.19
C GLU A 68 -11.72 11.41 2.87
N HIS A 69 -11.26 11.93 1.73
CA HIS A 69 -11.16 11.12 0.51
C HIS A 69 -10.16 9.98 0.64
N LYS A 70 -9.17 10.12 1.51
CA LYS A 70 -8.26 9.05 1.88
C LYS A 70 -9.02 8.06 2.78
N TYR A 71 -9.71 8.54 3.83
CA TYR A 71 -10.57 7.73 4.71
C TYR A 71 -11.65 6.98 3.91
N VAL A 72 -12.53 7.63 3.16
CA VAL A 72 -13.58 7.01 2.33
C VAL A 72 -13.03 6.05 1.28
N ARG A 73 -11.83 6.27 0.72
CA ARG A 73 -11.15 5.28 -0.15
C ARG A 73 -10.52 4.10 0.62
N HIS A 74 -10.28 4.26 1.92
CA HIS A 74 -9.66 3.26 2.80
C HIS A 74 -10.66 2.58 3.75
N THR A 75 -11.87 3.12 3.92
CA THR A 75 -12.90 2.61 4.84
C THR A 75 -14.25 2.36 4.19
N MET A 76 -14.42 2.62 2.89
CA MET A 76 -15.49 1.90 2.17
C MET A 76 -15.15 0.42 2.26
N PRO A 77 -16.00 -0.40 2.92
CA PRO A 77 -15.97 -1.82 2.65
C PRO A 77 -16.10 -1.95 1.14
N ILE A 78 -15.24 -2.74 0.50
CA ILE A 78 -15.61 -3.30 -0.79
C ILE A 78 -16.95 -3.99 -0.53
N PRO A 79 -18.04 -3.65 -1.24
CA PRO A 79 -19.33 -4.27 -1.00
C PRO A 79 -19.12 -5.78 -1.05
N ASN A 80 -19.35 -6.43 0.08
CA ASN A 80 -19.35 -7.87 0.12
C ASN A 80 -20.75 -8.32 -0.29
N ALA A 81 -20.77 -9.02 -1.42
CA ALA A 81 -21.83 -9.82 -1.99
C ALA A 81 -22.85 -9.08 -2.88
N ASP A 82 -23.43 -9.83 -3.82
CA ASP A 82 -24.76 -9.55 -4.36
C ASP A 82 -25.72 -9.32 -3.17
N GLU A 83 -25.86 -8.06 -2.75
CA GLU A 83 -26.80 -7.62 -1.71
C GLU A 83 -28.25 -7.78 -2.16
N ASP A 84 -28.47 -7.99 -3.46
CA ASP A 84 -29.80 -8.19 -4.07
C ASP A 84 -30.45 -9.53 -3.72
N GLN A 85 -29.76 -10.44 -3.02
CA GLN A 85 -30.28 -11.79 -2.70
C GLN A 85 -30.59 -12.03 -1.22
N LEU A 86 -30.37 -11.06 -0.32
CA LEU A 86 -30.64 -11.23 1.11
C LEU A 86 -32.08 -10.85 1.47
N THR A 87 -32.73 -11.66 2.30
CA THR A 87 -34.06 -11.33 2.82
C THR A 87 -33.99 -10.33 3.97
N VAL A 88 -35.02 -9.50 4.15
CA VAL A 88 -35.11 -8.47 5.21
C VAL A 88 -34.81 -9.03 6.61
N LYS A 89 -35.24 -10.26 6.89
CA LYS A 89 -35.00 -10.95 8.17
C LYS A 89 -33.52 -11.35 8.40
N GLN A 90 -32.77 -11.59 7.32
CA GLN A 90 -31.33 -11.93 7.39
C GLN A 90 -30.48 -10.67 7.57
N GLN A 91 -30.91 -9.54 7.01
CA GLN A 91 -30.30 -8.24 7.28
C GLN A 91 -30.50 -7.81 8.74
N GLU A 92 -31.68 -8.04 9.31
CA GLU A 92 -31.96 -7.73 10.72
C GLU A 92 -31.14 -8.59 11.71
N GLN A 93 -30.81 -9.84 11.36
CA GLN A 93 -29.95 -10.69 12.20
C GLN A 93 -28.49 -10.23 12.23
N LEU A 94 -27.97 -9.63 11.14
CA LEU A 94 -26.60 -9.08 11.07
C LEU A 94 -26.38 -7.88 11.99
N HIS A 95 -27.44 -7.13 12.34
CA HIS A 95 -27.37 -5.94 13.18
C HIS A 95 -27.53 -6.20 14.69
N SER A 96 -27.70 -7.45 15.13
CA SER A 96 -28.07 -7.76 16.53
C SER A 96 -26.99 -8.42 17.41
N GLY A 97 -25.76 -8.59 16.92
CA GLY A 97 -24.72 -9.29 17.68
C GLY A 97 -23.44 -8.46 17.85
N GLU A 98 -23.33 -7.73 18.96
CA GLU A 98 -22.03 -7.51 19.59
C GLU A 98 -21.35 -8.88 19.77
N THR A 99 -20.20 -9.10 19.11
CA THR A 99 -19.33 -10.23 19.44
C THR A 99 -18.09 -9.74 20.18
N ASP A 100 -17.93 -10.26 21.40
CA ASP A 100 -16.94 -9.95 22.45
C ASP A 100 -15.45 -10.15 22.13
N ILE A 101 -15.05 -10.25 20.86
CA ILE A 101 -13.63 -10.23 20.47
C ILE A 101 -13.52 -9.40 19.20
N SER A 102 -13.17 -8.12 19.36
CA SER A 102 -12.81 -7.30 18.21
C SER A 102 -11.67 -7.95 17.43
N THR A 103 -11.61 -7.73 16.11
CA THR A 103 -10.45 -8.10 15.29
C THR A 103 -9.14 -7.59 15.90
N ALA A 104 -9.15 -6.42 16.56
CA ALA A 104 -8.02 -5.90 17.32
C ALA A 104 -7.64 -6.76 18.55
N THR A 105 -8.62 -7.38 19.21
CA THR A 105 -8.40 -8.33 20.32
C THR A 105 -7.80 -9.63 19.80
N ALA A 106 -8.31 -10.16 18.68
CA ALA A 106 -7.76 -11.35 18.01
C ALA A 106 -6.31 -11.12 17.52
N GLU A 107 -6.03 -9.96 16.90
CA GLU A 107 -4.68 -9.55 16.50
C GLU A 107 -3.73 -9.37 17.69
N THR A 108 -4.24 -8.90 18.84
CA THR A 108 -3.47 -8.81 20.08
C THR A 108 -3.14 -10.20 20.65
N PHE A 109 -4.06 -11.17 20.53
CA PHE A 109 -3.81 -12.56 20.89
C PHE A 109 -2.83 -13.25 19.93
N ASP A 110 -2.88 -12.97 18.63
CA ASP A 110 -1.95 -13.50 17.63
C ASP A 110 -0.53 -12.92 17.80
N LYS A 111 -0.43 -11.61 18.12
CA LYS A 111 0.82 -10.99 18.56
C LYS A 111 1.37 -11.70 19.80
N ARG A 112 0.54 -11.94 20.83
CA ARG A 112 0.92 -12.68 22.05
C ARG A 112 1.36 -14.12 21.75
N GLN A 113 0.74 -14.80 20.80
CA GLN A 113 1.12 -16.16 20.40
C GLN A 113 2.44 -16.21 19.60
N CYS A 114 2.77 -15.14 18.87
CA CYS A 114 4.07 -14.98 18.21
C CYS A 114 5.18 -14.58 19.21
N PHE A 115 4.85 -13.82 20.26
CA PHE A 115 5.73 -13.54 21.40
C PHE A 115 5.92 -14.76 22.31
N SER A 116 4.96 -15.70 22.38
CA SER A 116 5.10 -16.90 23.22
C SER A 116 6.13 -17.90 22.68
N LYS A 117 6.58 -17.75 21.43
CA LYS A 117 7.70 -18.53 20.86
C LYS A 117 9.08 -18.01 21.25
N LEU A 118 9.16 -16.81 21.83
CA LEU A 118 10.41 -16.27 22.37
C LEU A 118 10.63 -16.83 23.78
N SER A 119 11.88 -17.19 24.09
CA SER A 119 12.29 -17.50 25.46
C SER A 119 12.10 -16.29 26.37
N ASP A 120 12.04 -16.51 27.69
CA ASP A 120 11.83 -15.41 28.63
C ASP A 120 12.99 -14.39 28.62
N ASN A 121 14.20 -14.85 28.31
CA ASN A 121 15.35 -13.98 28.06
C ASN A 121 15.17 -13.12 26.81
N GLU A 122 14.58 -13.66 25.74
CA GLU A 122 14.31 -12.90 24.51
C GLU A 122 13.20 -11.88 24.70
N LYS A 123 12.13 -12.23 25.43
CA LYS A 123 11.09 -11.27 25.82
C LYS A 123 11.67 -10.11 26.64
N ARG A 124 12.58 -10.43 27.56
CA ARG A 124 13.26 -9.42 28.39
C ARG A 124 14.18 -8.51 27.57
N ILE A 125 14.88 -9.06 26.57
CA ILE A 125 15.65 -8.27 25.61
C ILE A 125 14.75 -7.27 24.87
N ILE A 126 13.58 -7.71 24.38
CA ILE A 126 12.66 -6.82 23.64
C ILE A 126 12.09 -5.73 24.55
N ALA A 127 11.64 -6.07 25.76
CA ALA A 127 11.14 -5.09 26.73
C ALA A 127 12.16 -3.97 27.01
N LEU A 128 13.42 -4.33 27.31
CA LEU A 128 14.46 -3.33 27.58
C LEU A 128 14.77 -2.44 26.38
N LEU A 129 14.71 -2.99 25.15
CA LEU A 129 14.89 -2.19 23.93
C LEU A 129 13.71 -1.22 23.70
N ASP A 130 12.49 -1.63 24.02
CA ASP A 130 11.28 -0.80 23.89
C ASP A 130 11.22 0.31 24.96
N GLU A 131 11.81 0.06 26.14
CA GLU A 131 12.05 1.07 27.20
C GLU A 131 13.14 2.10 26.81
N GLY A 132 13.73 1.97 25.63
CA GLY A 132 14.70 2.92 25.07
C GLY A 132 16.16 2.55 25.31
N SER A 133 16.45 1.39 25.92
CA SER A 133 17.83 0.96 26.15
C SER A 133 18.53 0.60 24.83
N THR A 134 19.81 0.92 24.73
CA THR A 134 20.64 0.54 23.56
C THR A 134 20.97 -0.95 23.59
N GLN A 135 21.28 -1.55 22.43
CA GLN A 135 21.68 -2.97 22.37
C GLN A 135 22.91 -3.29 23.24
N LYS A 136 23.78 -2.31 23.47
CA LYS A 136 24.98 -2.45 24.29
C LYS A 136 24.64 -2.47 25.78
N GLU A 137 23.69 -1.63 26.21
CA GLU A 137 23.19 -1.62 27.59
C GLU A 137 22.45 -2.90 27.92
N VAL A 138 21.53 -3.34 27.04
CA VAL A 138 20.80 -4.61 27.19
C VAL A 138 21.76 -5.81 27.23
N ALA A 139 22.78 -5.82 26.39
CA ALA A 139 23.80 -6.87 26.39
C ALA A 139 24.56 -6.93 27.72
N LYS A 140 24.94 -5.77 28.26
CA LYS A 140 25.65 -5.67 29.55
C LYS A 140 24.76 -6.08 30.72
N GLU A 141 23.50 -5.66 30.73
CA GLU A 141 22.54 -5.97 31.79
C GLU A 141 22.24 -7.47 31.86
N LEU A 142 22.05 -8.11 30.70
CA LEU A 142 21.67 -9.53 30.64
C LEU A 142 22.86 -10.49 30.53
N GLY A 143 24.09 -9.98 30.57
CA GLY A 143 25.31 -10.81 30.47
C GLY A 143 25.45 -11.55 29.13
N VAL A 144 24.90 -11.00 28.05
CA VAL A 144 24.92 -11.61 26.71
C VAL A 144 25.73 -10.77 25.73
N THR A 145 26.02 -11.30 24.54
CA THR A 145 26.71 -10.52 23.51
C THR A 145 25.75 -9.53 22.84
N GLN A 146 26.27 -8.37 22.42
CA GLN A 146 25.49 -7.43 21.59
C GLN A 146 25.01 -8.09 20.28
N GLY A 147 25.79 -9.04 19.74
CA GLY A 147 25.39 -9.83 18.58
C GLY A 147 24.15 -10.69 18.84
N TYR A 148 24.06 -11.30 20.02
CA TYR A 148 22.88 -12.05 20.46
C TYR A 148 21.65 -11.13 20.57
N VAL A 149 21.77 -9.96 21.21
CA VAL A 149 20.68 -8.96 21.29
C VAL A 149 20.20 -8.53 19.89
N SER A 150 21.14 -8.31 18.95
CA SER A 150 20.81 -7.96 17.56
C SER A 150 20.04 -9.08 16.84
N MET A 151 20.42 -10.34 17.06
CA MET A 151 19.72 -11.50 16.52
C MET A 151 18.30 -11.61 17.08
N VAL A 152 18.14 -11.50 18.39
CA VAL A 152 16.83 -11.55 19.06
C VAL A 152 15.90 -10.45 18.55
N LYS A 153 16.41 -9.21 18.42
CA LYS A 153 15.65 -8.10 17.84
C LYS A 153 15.19 -8.41 16.41
N LYS A 154 16.05 -9.01 15.58
CA LYS A 154 15.68 -9.41 14.21
C LYS A 154 14.62 -10.51 14.21
N GLN A 155 14.75 -11.51 15.10
CA GLN A 155 13.78 -12.60 15.20
C GLN A 155 12.41 -12.11 15.66
N ALA A 156 12.36 -11.24 16.66
CA ALA A 156 11.12 -10.62 17.11
C ALA A 156 10.45 -9.79 16.01
N LYS A 157 11.24 -8.99 15.27
CA LYS A 157 10.74 -8.24 14.11
C LYS A 157 10.20 -9.16 13.02
N PHE A 158 10.90 -10.26 12.72
CA PHE A 158 10.42 -11.26 11.76
C PHE A 158 9.10 -11.90 12.22
N ASN A 159 9.01 -12.31 13.49
CA ASN A 159 7.78 -12.91 14.03
C ASN A 159 6.59 -11.93 13.97
N LEU A 160 6.82 -10.66 14.27
CA LEU A 160 5.81 -9.61 14.13
C LEU A 160 5.38 -9.44 12.66
N ASP A 161 6.34 -9.29 11.75
CA ASP A 161 6.07 -9.14 10.32
C ASP A 161 5.32 -10.36 9.76
N TYR A 162 5.66 -11.55 10.23
CA TYR A 162 5.01 -12.81 9.83
C TYR A 162 3.58 -12.91 10.35
N SER A 163 3.33 -12.52 11.60
CA SER A 163 1.98 -12.45 12.16
C SER A 163 1.09 -11.48 11.39
N GLU A 164 1.60 -10.29 11.12
CA GLU A 164 0.88 -9.29 10.33
C GLU A 164 0.61 -9.77 8.90
N TYR A 165 1.61 -10.39 8.25
CA TYR A 165 1.43 -11.01 6.93
C TYR A 165 0.32 -12.07 6.95
N ARG A 166 0.33 -12.97 7.93
CA ARG A 166 -0.68 -14.03 8.07
C ARG A 166 -2.07 -13.48 8.32
N SER A 167 -2.18 -12.45 9.17
CA SER A 167 -3.45 -11.74 9.39
C SER A 167 -3.93 -11.13 8.08
N ALA A 168 -3.07 -10.39 7.39
CA ALA A 168 -3.40 -9.71 6.15
C ALA A 168 -3.86 -10.68 5.05
N VAL A 169 -3.15 -11.80 4.85
CA VAL A 169 -3.55 -12.82 3.87
C VAL A 169 -4.93 -13.40 4.19
N LYS A 170 -5.21 -13.65 5.48
CA LYS A 170 -6.50 -14.21 5.92
C LYS A 170 -7.65 -13.21 5.75
N SER A 171 -7.41 -11.93 6.03
CA SER A 171 -8.44 -10.87 5.94
C SER A 171 -8.50 -10.21 4.55
N ASN A 172 -7.60 -10.58 3.63
CA ASN A 172 -7.40 -9.90 2.35
C ASN A 172 -7.17 -8.38 2.51
N ASP A 173 -6.41 -8.00 3.53
CA ASP A 173 -6.20 -6.60 3.93
C ASP A 173 -5.22 -5.87 3.01
N GLY A 174 -5.74 -4.97 2.17
CA GLY A 174 -4.94 -4.14 1.26
C GLY A 174 -4.03 -3.11 1.94
N GLU A 175 -4.21 -2.79 3.22
CA GLU A 175 -3.32 -1.87 3.95
C GLU A 175 -1.91 -2.45 4.11
N TYR A 176 -1.80 -3.78 4.22
CA TYR A 176 -0.51 -4.46 4.29
C TYR A 176 0.37 -4.17 3.06
N ILE A 177 -0.22 -4.08 1.86
CA ILE A 177 0.48 -3.74 0.62
C ILE A 177 1.05 -2.33 0.68
N TRP A 178 0.30 -1.38 1.24
CA TRP A 178 0.78 -0.02 1.44
C TRP A 178 1.91 0.05 2.46
N LYS A 179 1.82 -0.71 3.55
CA LYS A 179 2.91 -0.83 4.52
C LYS A 179 4.17 -1.39 3.88
N CYS A 180 4.05 -2.40 3.04
CA CYS A 180 5.18 -2.95 2.27
C CYS A 180 5.78 -1.89 1.34
N TRP A 181 4.94 -1.15 0.61
CA TRP A 181 5.38 -0.09 -0.29
C TRP A 181 6.05 1.09 0.44
N ASP A 182 5.50 1.55 1.57
CA ASP A 182 6.11 2.61 2.38
C ASP A 182 7.50 2.20 2.88
N GLN A 183 7.64 0.97 3.39
CA GLN A 183 8.96 0.45 3.78
C GLN A 183 9.92 0.36 2.60
N PHE A 184 9.46 -0.14 1.46
CA PHE A 184 10.28 -0.26 0.25
C PHE A 184 10.73 1.11 -0.27
N SER A 185 9.83 2.09 -0.38
CA SER A 185 10.17 3.44 -0.86
C SER A 185 11.18 4.17 0.02
N ARG A 186 11.21 3.89 1.32
CA ARG A 186 12.16 4.52 2.27
C ARG A 186 13.47 3.76 2.40
N LYS A 187 13.44 2.42 2.34
CA LYS A 187 14.56 1.56 2.74
C LYS A 187 15.03 0.61 1.64
N LEU A 188 14.32 0.54 0.51
CA LEU A 188 14.49 -0.44 -0.56
C LEU A 188 14.47 -1.89 -0.03
N ALA A 189 13.62 -2.13 0.97
CA ALA A 189 13.45 -3.42 1.61
C ALA A 189 12.01 -3.56 2.11
N MET A 190 11.37 -4.69 1.80
CA MET A 190 10.07 -5.07 2.34
C MET A 190 10.23 -6.06 3.50
N PRO A 191 9.20 -6.20 4.36
CA PRO A 191 9.11 -7.29 5.33
C PRO A 191 9.28 -8.65 4.65
N LEU A 192 9.78 -9.63 5.42
CA LEU A 192 9.85 -11.04 4.99
C LEU A 192 10.59 -11.31 3.67
N PHE A 193 11.35 -10.34 3.16
CA PHE A 193 12.00 -10.41 1.84
C PHE A 193 11.04 -10.43 0.64
N LEU A 194 9.82 -9.91 0.81
CA LEU A 194 8.85 -9.76 -0.28
C LEU A 194 9.41 -8.96 -1.47
N ASP A 195 10.34 -8.04 -1.24
CA ASP A 195 11.05 -7.33 -2.31
C ASP A 195 11.90 -8.25 -3.18
N VAL A 196 12.53 -9.27 -2.58
CA VAL A 196 13.38 -10.24 -3.30
C VAL A 196 12.52 -11.22 -4.09
N GLU A 197 11.43 -11.68 -3.49
CA GLU A 197 10.46 -12.58 -4.12
C GLU A 197 9.74 -11.88 -5.27
N LEU A 198 9.24 -10.66 -5.05
CA LEU A 198 8.59 -9.88 -6.08
C LEU A 198 9.54 -9.53 -7.23
N GLU A 199 10.82 -9.20 -6.93
CA GLU A 199 11.82 -9.00 -7.97
C GLU A 199 12.02 -10.26 -8.81
N TYR A 200 12.06 -11.44 -8.19
CA TYR A 200 12.12 -12.70 -8.92
C TYR A 200 10.92 -12.84 -9.87
N VAL A 201 9.70 -12.61 -9.39
CA VAL A 201 8.48 -12.68 -10.20
C VAL A 201 8.54 -11.73 -11.38
N ILE A 202 8.77 -10.44 -11.13
CA ILE A 202 8.78 -9.40 -12.16
C ILE A 202 9.88 -9.67 -13.19
N SER A 203 11.06 -10.13 -12.75
CA SER A 203 12.17 -10.46 -13.66
C SER A 203 11.89 -11.63 -14.61
N ARG A 204 10.85 -12.43 -14.34
CA ARG A 204 10.38 -13.54 -15.16
C ARG A 204 9.23 -13.17 -16.08
N LEU A 205 8.66 -11.98 -15.93
CA LEU A 205 7.70 -11.45 -16.89
C LEU A 205 8.42 -11.09 -18.20
N HIS A 206 7.76 -11.35 -19.33
CA HIS A 206 8.30 -11.01 -20.64
C HIS A 206 8.45 -9.48 -20.75
N PRO A 207 9.55 -8.95 -21.32
CA PRO A 207 9.76 -7.51 -21.43
C PRO A 207 8.62 -6.75 -22.12
N ASP A 208 8.04 -7.34 -23.17
CA ASP A 208 6.90 -6.75 -23.88
C ASP A 208 5.65 -6.68 -23.00
N ASP A 209 5.44 -7.66 -22.11
CA ASP A 209 4.32 -7.65 -21.17
C ASP A 209 4.54 -6.58 -20.09
N ILE A 210 5.78 -6.44 -19.58
CA ILE A 210 6.13 -5.37 -18.64
C ILE A 210 5.88 -4.00 -19.29
N ALA A 211 6.36 -3.79 -20.52
CA ALA A 211 6.15 -2.55 -21.25
C ALA A 211 4.65 -2.28 -21.45
N HIS A 212 3.89 -3.32 -21.81
CA HIS A 212 2.45 -3.23 -21.96
C HIS A 212 1.76 -2.82 -20.65
N PHE A 213 2.04 -3.51 -19.54
CA PHE A 213 1.48 -3.17 -18.23
C PHE A 213 1.82 -1.74 -17.83
N MET A 214 3.05 -1.29 -18.04
CA MET A 214 3.48 0.07 -17.70
C MET A 214 2.66 1.18 -18.39
N HIS A 215 2.00 0.89 -19.51
CA HIS A 215 1.06 1.82 -20.14
C HIS A 215 -0.35 1.84 -19.51
N TRP A 216 -0.69 0.88 -18.68
CA TRP A 216 -2.03 0.73 -18.09
C TRP A 216 -2.09 1.03 -16.59
N TYR A 217 -0.94 1.23 -15.96
CA TYR A 217 -0.81 1.70 -14.58
C TYR A 217 -0.48 3.20 -14.54
N TYR A 218 -1.03 3.91 -13.56
CA TYR A 218 -0.81 5.35 -13.36
C TYR A 218 0.62 5.70 -12.94
N SER A 219 1.32 4.75 -12.32
CA SER A 219 2.70 4.91 -11.86
C SER A 219 3.40 3.57 -11.70
N PHE A 220 4.74 3.57 -11.74
CA PHE A 220 5.54 2.40 -11.40
C PHE A 220 5.19 1.84 -10.01
N GLY A 221 4.99 2.73 -9.02
CA GLY A 221 4.60 2.32 -7.68
C GLY A 221 3.20 1.70 -7.58
N GLU A 222 2.29 2.00 -8.52
CA GLU A 222 1.02 1.28 -8.63
C GLU A 222 1.24 -0.11 -9.20
N PHE A 223 1.96 -0.23 -10.32
CA PHE A 223 2.31 -1.53 -10.92
C PHE A 223 2.96 -2.49 -9.91
N ILE A 224 3.92 -2.01 -9.12
CA ILE A 224 4.57 -2.80 -8.06
C ILE A 224 3.57 -3.25 -6.99
N ARG A 225 2.67 -2.38 -6.55
CA ARG A 225 1.68 -2.71 -5.52
C ARG A 225 0.67 -3.74 -6.01
N TYR A 226 0.17 -3.60 -7.24
CA TYR A 226 -0.70 -4.60 -7.86
C TYR A 226 0.01 -5.95 -8.03
N SER A 227 1.25 -5.93 -8.51
CA SER A 227 2.07 -7.15 -8.62
C SER A 227 2.26 -7.83 -7.25
N LEU A 228 2.46 -7.04 -6.19
CA LEU A 228 2.58 -7.56 -4.81
C LEU A 228 1.24 -8.11 -4.29
N THR A 229 0.13 -7.43 -4.55
CA THR A 229 -1.23 -7.92 -4.22
C THR A 229 -1.47 -9.28 -4.88
N TYR A 230 -1.18 -9.40 -6.17
CA TYR A 230 -1.39 -10.62 -6.93
C TYR A 230 -0.43 -11.75 -6.56
N TYR A 231 0.71 -11.41 -5.97
CA TYR A 231 1.63 -12.38 -5.40
C TYR A 231 1.17 -12.90 -4.02
N ILE A 232 0.62 -12.03 -3.16
CA ILE A 232 0.38 -12.34 -1.74
C ILE A 232 -0.98 -13.02 -1.49
N TYR A 233 -2.04 -12.60 -2.16
CA TYR A 233 -3.41 -13.01 -1.81
C TYR A 233 -3.92 -14.17 -2.66
N ASN A 234 -4.97 -14.84 -2.18
CA ASN A 234 -5.69 -15.89 -2.89
C ASN A 234 -4.76 -17.01 -3.39
N GLU A 235 -3.82 -17.44 -2.55
CA GLU A 235 -2.87 -18.53 -2.87
C GLU A 235 -3.61 -19.85 -3.13
N ASP A 236 -4.67 -20.11 -2.37
CA ASP A 236 -5.55 -21.27 -2.49
C ASP A 236 -6.26 -21.36 -3.85
N LYS A 237 -6.44 -20.23 -4.53
CA LYS A 237 -7.15 -20.13 -5.81
C LYS A 237 -6.23 -20.19 -7.03
N ILE A 238 -4.91 -20.16 -6.85
CA ILE A 238 -3.93 -20.07 -7.96
C ILE A 238 -4.18 -21.14 -9.03
N LYS A 239 -4.39 -22.38 -8.61
CA LYS A 239 -4.57 -23.50 -9.54
C LYS A 239 -5.84 -23.36 -10.37
N ASP A 240 -6.93 -22.96 -9.72
CA ASP A 240 -8.23 -22.82 -10.35
C ASP A 240 -8.23 -21.64 -11.31
N GLU A 241 -7.65 -20.50 -10.91
CA GLU A 241 -7.49 -19.30 -11.75
C GLU A 241 -6.60 -19.58 -12.99
N ILE A 242 -5.50 -20.32 -12.84
CA ILE A 242 -4.68 -20.73 -14.00
C ILE A 242 -5.50 -21.61 -14.96
N THR A 243 -6.25 -22.57 -14.42
CA THR A 243 -7.07 -23.49 -15.24
C THR A 243 -8.16 -22.72 -15.97
N GLU A 244 -8.82 -21.79 -15.28
CA GLU A 244 -9.85 -20.92 -15.84
C GLU A 244 -9.31 -20.03 -16.96
N TYR A 245 -8.15 -19.40 -16.75
CA TYR A 245 -7.48 -18.61 -17.77
C TYR A 245 -7.18 -19.43 -19.02
N LEU A 246 -6.59 -20.63 -18.86
CA LEU A 246 -6.27 -21.51 -19.99
C LEU A 246 -7.50 -21.96 -20.77
N TYR A 247 -8.67 -22.07 -20.12
CA TYR A 247 -9.93 -22.41 -20.76
C TYR A 247 -10.54 -21.24 -21.54
N LYS A 248 -10.41 -20.01 -21.01
CA LYS A 248 -11.04 -18.80 -21.56
C LYS A 248 -10.17 -18.06 -22.57
N ALA A 249 -8.85 -18.23 -22.51
CA ALA A 249 -7.90 -17.53 -23.36
C ALA A 249 -8.17 -17.80 -24.85
N SER A 250 -8.06 -16.75 -25.67
CA SER A 250 -8.04 -16.90 -27.12
C SER A 250 -6.82 -17.70 -27.58
N ASP A 251 -6.85 -18.27 -28.78
CA ASP A 251 -5.72 -19.02 -29.35
C ASP A 251 -4.41 -18.22 -29.34
N ARG A 252 -4.49 -16.90 -29.55
CA ARG A 252 -3.34 -16.01 -29.52
C ARG A 252 -2.77 -15.85 -28.11
N GLU A 253 -3.63 -15.62 -27.12
CA GLU A 253 -3.23 -15.49 -25.71
C GLU A 253 -2.67 -16.81 -25.19
N LEU A 254 -3.33 -17.93 -25.51
CA LEU A 254 -2.88 -19.27 -25.15
C LEU A 254 -1.50 -19.57 -25.77
N THR A 255 -1.29 -19.25 -27.04
CA THR A 255 0.02 -19.42 -27.69
C THR A 255 1.11 -18.58 -27.02
N TRP A 256 0.81 -17.32 -26.69
CA TRP A 256 1.75 -16.44 -25.98
C TRP A 256 2.07 -16.98 -24.58
N PHE A 257 1.05 -17.40 -23.84
CA PHE A 257 1.21 -17.98 -22.51
C PHE A 257 2.02 -19.27 -22.53
N MET A 258 1.69 -20.20 -23.44
CA MET A 258 2.41 -21.46 -23.56
C MET A 258 3.88 -21.25 -23.90
N LYS A 259 4.20 -20.25 -24.74
CA LYS A 259 5.58 -19.91 -25.10
C LYS A 259 6.37 -19.30 -23.95
N ASN A 260 5.77 -18.37 -23.19
CA ASN A 260 6.51 -17.52 -22.26
C ASN A 260 6.35 -17.91 -20.78
N TYR A 261 5.23 -18.53 -20.40
CA TYR A 261 4.80 -18.68 -19.00
C TYR A 261 4.52 -20.12 -18.57
N SER A 262 4.17 -21.05 -19.46
CA SER A 262 3.82 -22.44 -19.08
C SER A 262 4.88 -23.16 -18.24
N ASN A 263 6.16 -22.91 -18.53
CA ASN A 263 7.30 -23.52 -17.82
C ASN A 263 7.75 -22.72 -16.59
N GLN A 264 7.12 -21.57 -16.30
CA GLN A 264 7.44 -20.78 -15.11
C GLN A 264 6.75 -21.37 -13.87
N PRO A 265 7.22 -21.05 -12.65
CA PRO A 265 6.49 -21.41 -11.43
C PRO A 265 5.07 -20.81 -11.40
N ALA A 266 4.14 -21.49 -10.73
CA ALA A 266 2.74 -21.07 -10.62
C ALA A 266 2.57 -19.62 -10.11
N LEU A 267 3.43 -19.19 -9.17
CA LEU A 267 3.46 -17.82 -8.66
C LEU A 267 3.81 -16.77 -9.73
N VAL A 268 4.58 -17.12 -10.77
CA VAL A 268 4.86 -16.21 -11.89
C VAL A 268 3.70 -16.22 -12.86
N GLN A 269 3.17 -17.40 -13.17
CA GLN A 269 2.01 -17.56 -14.04
C GLN A 269 0.82 -16.75 -13.53
N ILE A 270 0.51 -16.86 -12.24
CA ILE A 270 -0.65 -16.19 -11.67
C ILE A 270 -0.51 -14.67 -11.62
N VAL A 271 0.69 -14.15 -11.34
CA VAL A 271 0.91 -12.71 -11.37
C VAL A 271 0.73 -12.17 -12.78
N TYR A 272 1.22 -12.87 -13.81
CA TYR A 272 0.92 -12.51 -15.20
C TYR A 272 -0.58 -12.51 -15.49
N ILE A 273 -1.28 -13.60 -15.15
CA ILE A 273 -2.72 -13.75 -15.42
C ILE A 273 -3.52 -12.63 -14.75
N ARG A 274 -3.31 -12.40 -13.45
CA ARG A 274 -4.02 -11.36 -12.71
C ARG A 274 -3.70 -9.95 -13.20
N LEU A 275 -2.48 -9.69 -13.67
CA LEU A 275 -2.11 -8.41 -14.30
C LEU A 275 -2.82 -8.22 -15.65
N ILE A 276 -3.00 -9.28 -16.44
CA ILE A 276 -3.76 -9.25 -17.70
C ILE A 276 -5.25 -9.05 -17.44
N ASP A 277 -5.83 -9.76 -16.47
CA ASP A 277 -7.24 -9.61 -16.12
C ASP A 277 -7.53 -8.19 -15.62
N GLU A 278 -6.62 -7.61 -14.83
CA GLU A 278 -6.71 -6.22 -14.40
C GLU A 278 -6.59 -5.24 -15.55
N PHE A 279 -5.71 -5.51 -16.52
CA PHE A 279 -5.63 -4.74 -17.75
C PHE A 279 -6.95 -4.78 -18.52
N GLU A 280 -7.51 -5.97 -18.76
CA GLU A 280 -8.76 -6.13 -19.50
C GLU A 280 -9.93 -5.48 -18.74
N ARG A 281 -9.98 -5.59 -17.41
CA ARG A 281 -10.95 -4.89 -16.58
C ARG A 281 -10.84 -3.36 -16.75
N ARG A 282 -9.62 -2.80 -16.70
CA ARG A 282 -9.37 -1.36 -16.91
C ARG A 282 -9.80 -0.91 -18.30
N ARG A 283 -9.45 -1.70 -19.32
CA ARG A 283 -9.81 -1.44 -20.73
C ARG A 283 -11.32 -1.44 -20.93
N GLN A 284 -12.03 -2.44 -20.40
CA GLN A 284 -13.49 -2.55 -20.45
C GLN A 284 -14.18 -1.42 -19.69
N SER A 285 -13.57 -0.94 -18.59
CA SER A 285 -14.04 0.21 -17.81
C SER A 285 -13.79 1.56 -18.51
N GLY A 286 -13.21 1.57 -19.72
CA GLY A 286 -12.96 2.78 -20.49
C GLY A 286 -11.74 3.58 -20.05
N LEU A 287 -10.87 3.04 -19.18
CA LEU A 287 -9.58 3.67 -18.92
C LEU A 287 -8.75 3.66 -20.22
N LYS A 288 -8.02 4.75 -20.46
CA LYS A 288 -7.11 4.87 -21.59
C LYS A 288 -5.69 4.56 -21.12
N SER A 289 -4.94 3.86 -21.97
CA SER A 289 -3.50 3.70 -21.79
C SER A 289 -2.81 5.08 -21.70
N SER A 290 -1.82 5.19 -20.84
CA SER A 290 -1.03 6.39 -20.61
C SER A 290 0.44 6.04 -20.42
N SER A 291 1.34 6.82 -21.02
CA SER A 291 2.78 6.69 -20.79
C SER A 291 3.23 7.27 -19.44
N LYS A 292 2.31 7.80 -18.62
CA LYS A 292 2.63 8.55 -17.40
C LYS A 292 3.54 7.81 -16.41
N ALA A 293 3.41 6.49 -16.29
CA ALA A 293 4.29 5.71 -15.42
C ALA A 293 5.73 5.67 -15.93
N ILE A 294 5.91 5.54 -17.25
CA ILE A 294 7.22 5.53 -17.92
C ILE A 294 7.80 6.94 -17.91
N ASP A 295 7.02 7.93 -18.36
CA ASP A 295 7.41 9.33 -18.39
C ASP A 295 7.81 9.82 -17.00
N GLY A 296 7.05 9.44 -15.96
CA GLY A 296 7.36 9.80 -14.57
C GLY A 296 8.72 9.26 -14.09
N LEU A 297 9.11 8.05 -14.50
CA LEU A 297 10.43 7.50 -14.19
C LEU A 297 11.53 8.24 -14.95
N LEU A 298 11.35 8.46 -16.26
CA LEU A 298 12.33 9.14 -17.11
C LEU A 298 12.56 10.58 -16.64
N THR A 299 11.48 11.34 -16.43
CA THR A 299 11.54 12.71 -15.91
C THR A 299 12.20 12.79 -14.54
N ALA A 300 12.04 11.79 -13.67
CA ALA A 300 12.71 11.78 -12.38
C ALA A 300 14.23 11.61 -12.53
N VAL A 301 14.67 10.73 -13.43
CA VAL A 301 16.10 10.53 -13.74
C VAL A 301 16.68 11.77 -14.41
N GLU A 302 15.99 12.33 -15.41
CA GLU A 302 16.39 13.56 -16.13
C GLU A 302 16.63 14.72 -15.16
N LYS A 303 15.66 15.02 -14.29
CA LYS A 303 15.79 16.11 -13.30
C LYS A 303 16.95 15.93 -12.32
N LEU A 304 17.35 14.69 -12.03
CA LEU A 304 18.51 14.42 -11.18
C LEU A 304 19.82 14.51 -11.96
N ALA A 305 19.81 14.08 -13.22
CA ALA A 305 20.96 14.13 -14.13
C ALA A 305 21.32 15.58 -14.51
N GLU A 306 20.32 16.42 -14.77
CA GLU A 306 20.48 17.85 -15.06
C GLU A 306 21.23 18.58 -13.92
N LYS A 307 20.89 18.28 -12.67
CA LYS A 307 21.54 18.89 -11.49
C LYS A 307 23.05 18.64 -11.42
N VAL A 308 23.53 17.62 -12.10
CA VAL A 308 24.95 17.25 -12.13
C VAL A 308 25.54 17.34 -13.54
N ASN A 309 24.83 17.99 -14.47
CA ASN A 309 25.22 18.21 -15.86
C ASN A 309 25.69 16.93 -16.58
N MET A 310 24.89 15.87 -16.49
CA MET A 310 25.18 14.56 -17.05
C MET A 310 23.98 14.06 -17.88
N PRO A 311 24.19 13.32 -18.99
CA PRO A 311 23.11 12.63 -19.69
C PRO A 311 22.37 11.64 -18.78
N SER A 312 21.05 11.51 -18.91
CA SER A 312 20.19 10.70 -18.03
C SER A 312 20.61 9.23 -17.96
N GLU A 313 20.95 8.63 -19.10
CA GLU A 313 21.42 7.23 -19.17
C GLU A 313 22.75 7.06 -18.44
N GLN A 314 23.69 7.97 -18.66
CA GLN A 314 24.99 7.97 -17.99
C GLN A 314 24.83 8.17 -16.48
N PHE A 315 23.98 9.11 -16.07
CA PHE A 315 23.66 9.36 -14.66
C PHE A 315 23.07 8.12 -13.99
N TYR A 316 22.12 7.46 -14.64
CA TYR A 316 21.55 6.23 -14.13
C TYR A 316 22.62 5.14 -13.99
N ALA A 317 23.40 4.88 -15.04
CA ALA A 317 24.39 3.83 -15.07
C ALA A 317 25.55 4.04 -14.06
N GLU A 318 26.04 5.27 -13.93
CA GLU A 318 27.21 5.57 -13.10
C GLU A 318 26.87 5.91 -11.65
N ARG A 319 25.68 6.49 -11.38
CA ARG A 319 25.33 6.99 -10.04
C ARG A 319 24.20 6.24 -9.36
N ILE A 320 23.11 5.95 -10.08
CA ILE A 320 21.94 5.30 -9.46
C ILE A 320 22.13 3.78 -9.39
N TYR A 321 22.41 3.15 -10.53
CA TYR A 321 22.44 1.69 -10.66
C TYR A 321 23.43 1.02 -9.70
N PRO A 322 24.66 1.53 -9.46
CA PRO A 322 25.59 0.90 -8.52
C PRO A 322 25.06 0.87 -7.08
N ILE A 323 24.34 1.93 -6.65
CA ILE A 323 23.71 2.01 -5.33
C ILE A 323 22.59 0.97 -5.23
N VAL A 324 21.68 0.96 -6.21
CA VAL A 324 20.55 0.03 -6.26
C VAL A 324 21.05 -1.42 -6.32
N ALA A 325 22.03 -1.72 -7.16
CA ALA A 325 22.65 -3.04 -7.30
C ALA A 325 23.30 -3.50 -5.99
N THR A 326 23.99 -2.61 -5.28
CA THR A 326 24.59 -2.91 -3.97
C THR A 326 23.54 -3.30 -2.94
N ILE A 327 22.45 -2.53 -2.84
CA ILE A 327 21.35 -2.79 -1.91
C ILE A 327 20.64 -4.10 -2.27
N ARG A 328 20.31 -4.28 -3.55
CA ARG A 328 19.69 -5.51 -4.09
C ARG A 328 20.51 -6.75 -3.80
N ASN A 329 21.81 -6.72 -4.09
CA ASN A 329 22.70 -7.85 -3.82
C ASN A 329 22.82 -8.15 -2.32
N LYS A 330 22.84 -7.11 -1.48
CA LYS A 330 22.78 -7.28 -0.02
C LYS A 330 21.48 -7.97 0.41
N ARG A 331 20.33 -7.57 -0.11
CA ARG A 331 19.02 -8.19 0.18
C ARG A 331 18.98 -9.65 -0.24
N LYS A 332 19.46 -9.98 -1.44
CA LYS A 332 19.56 -11.38 -1.92
C LYS A 332 20.45 -12.26 -1.04
N ARG A 333 21.59 -11.74 -0.61
CA ARG A 333 22.49 -12.46 0.32
C ARG A 333 21.83 -12.68 1.69
N GLN A 334 21.09 -11.69 2.18
CA GLN A 334 20.34 -11.80 3.44
C GLN A 334 19.19 -12.82 3.32
N PHE A 335 18.45 -12.81 2.21
CA PHE A 335 17.41 -13.79 1.91
C PHE A 335 17.99 -15.21 1.90
N TYR A 336 19.07 -15.43 1.13
CA TYR A 336 19.72 -16.74 1.05
C TYR A 336 20.22 -17.22 2.42
N LEU A 337 20.87 -16.34 3.20
CA LEU A 337 21.32 -16.67 4.54
C LEU A 337 20.16 -17.02 5.48
N PHE A 338 19.06 -16.28 5.38
CA PHE A 338 17.90 -16.49 6.22
C PHE A 338 17.27 -17.87 5.99
N TYR A 339 17.04 -18.24 4.73
CA TYR A 339 16.36 -19.50 4.39
C TYR A 339 17.25 -20.73 4.37
N THR A 340 18.55 -20.58 4.11
CA THR A 340 19.48 -21.74 3.98
C THR A 340 20.45 -21.89 5.15
N GLY A 341 20.60 -20.85 5.99
CA GLY A 341 21.65 -20.76 7.00
C GLY A 341 23.06 -20.57 6.42
N LYS A 342 23.22 -20.52 5.09
CA LYS A 342 24.52 -20.45 4.41
C LYS A 342 24.81 -19.04 3.88
N LYS A 343 26.08 -18.67 3.82
CA LYS A 343 26.50 -17.43 3.17
C LYS A 343 26.61 -17.65 1.67
N LEU A 344 25.96 -16.80 0.89
CA LEU A 344 26.16 -16.76 -0.56
C LEU A 344 27.55 -16.16 -0.85
N THR A 345 28.39 -16.87 -1.62
CA THR A 345 29.70 -16.37 -2.05
C THR A 345 29.55 -15.09 -2.87
N LYS A 346 30.57 -14.23 -2.82
CA LYS A 346 30.51 -12.86 -3.33
C LYS A 346 30.21 -12.79 -4.82
#